data_AF-A0A2G9N004-F1
#
_entry.id   AF-A0A2G9N004-F1
#
_cell.length_a   1.000
_cell.length_b   1.000
_cell.length_c   1.000
_cell.angle_alpha   90.00
_cell.angle_beta   90.00
_cell.angle_gamma   90.00
#
_symmetry.space_group_name_H-M   'P 1'
#
loop_
_entity.id
_entity.type
_entity.pdbx_description
1 polymer ?
#
loop_
_entity_poly.entity_id
_entity_poly.type
_entity_poly.pdbx_seq_one_letter_code
_entity_poly.pdbx_strand_id
1 'polypeptide(L)'
;CEEEGMVQRGKKNEAAAGEREKGNAVVVIGFGESLVTFRANQEAIKKGFDAGKIIERIKEEIKTGINLGGGHAAAASIRTKKGFAKIVLLEVEKAL
;
A
#
# COMPACT_ATOMS: atom_id res chain seq x y z
N CYS A 1 8.54 -37.55 -7.71
CA CYS A 1 9.42 -36.49 -7.16
C CYS A 1 9.11 -35.22 -7.93
N GLU A 2 8.58 -34.22 -7.22
CA GLU A 2 9.02 -32.81 -7.16
C GLU A 2 9.64 -32.20 -8.43
N GLU A 3 9.40 -30.95 -8.84
CA GLU A 3 8.83 -29.77 -8.20
C GLU A 3 8.61 -28.72 -9.31
N GLU A 4 7.52 -27.95 -9.21
CA GLU A 4 7.40 -26.48 -9.35
C GLU A 4 8.29 -25.77 -10.41
N GLY A 5 7.75 -25.08 -11.42
CA GLY A 5 6.79 -23.99 -11.30
C GLY A 5 7.51 -22.65 -11.39
N MET A 6 7.34 -21.86 -12.46
CA MET A 6 7.63 -20.42 -12.42
C MET A 6 6.90 -19.66 -13.53
N VAL A 7 5.79 -19.06 -13.15
CA VAL A 7 4.95 -18.18 -13.97
C VAL A 7 5.61 -16.81 -14.06
N GLN A 8 6.13 -16.46 -15.23
CA GLN A 8 6.54 -15.10 -15.56
C GLN A 8 5.33 -14.24 -15.92
N ARG A 9 4.81 -13.41 -14.99
CA ARG A 9 3.95 -12.26 -15.34
C ARG A 9 4.15 -11.09 -14.38
N GLY A 10 5.27 -10.39 -14.52
CA GLY A 10 5.42 -9.02 -14.05
C GLY A 10 4.87 -8.04 -15.09
N LYS A 11 3.55 -7.78 -15.08
CA LYS A 11 2.98 -6.70 -15.89
C LYS A 11 3.26 -5.38 -15.18
N LYS A 12 4.11 -4.58 -15.85
CA LYS A 12 4.57 -3.23 -15.54
C LYS A 12 3.41 -2.31 -15.11
N ASN A 13 3.48 -1.77 -13.89
CA ASN A 13 2.76 -0.56 -13.48
C ASN A 13 3.77 0.36 -12.76
N GLU A 14 4.77 0.84 -13.51
CA GLU A 14 5.78 1.83 -13.09
C GLU A 14 5.48 3.22 -13.71
N ALA A 15 4.19 3.56 -13.86
CA ALA A 15 3.76 4.78 -14.56
C ALA A 15 2.82 5.62 -13.68
N ALA A 16 3.33 6.13 -12.56
CA ALA A 16 2.74 7.27 -11.83
C ALA A 16 3.69 7.93 -10.81
N ALA A 17 4.99 7.57 -10.78
CA ALA A 17 6.00 8.25 -9.95
C ALA A 17 6.71 9.39 -10.71
N GLY A 18 6.07 9.91 -11.74
CA GLY A 18 6.64 10.88 -12.67
C GLY A 18 5.81 12.15 -12.72
N GLU A 19 5.91 12.97 -11.69
CA GLU A 19 5.96 14.44 -11.80
C GLU A 19 6.34 14.98 -10.41
N ARG A 20 7.57 15.46 -10.30
CA ARG A 20 8.09 16.10 -9.08
C ARG A 20 7.49 17.50 -9.01
N GLU A 21 6.25 17.63 -8.55
CA GLU A 21 5.76 18.92 -8.03
C GLU A 21 6.54 19.23 -6.75
N LYS A 22 7.65 19.95 -6.88
CA LYS A 22 8.43 20.44 -5.75
C LYS A 22 7.55 21.37 -4.90
N GLY A 23 7.01 20.84 -3.80
CA GLY A 23 6.27 21.60 -2.78
C GLY A 23 4.96 20.95 -2.34
N ASN A 24 4.41 20.01 -3.12
CA ASN A 24 3.16 19.35 -2.78
C ASN A 24 3.40 18.04 -2.02
N ALA A 25 2.58 17.79 -1.01
CA ALA A 25 2.55 16.51 -0.30
C ALA A 25 1.86 15.48 -1.21
N VAL A 26 2.57 14.40 -1.55
CA VAL A 26 2.09 13.38 -2.47
C VAL A 26 2.16 12.02 -1.79
N VAL A 27 1.03 11.31 -1.82
CA VAL A 27 0.90 9.92 -1.38
C VAL A 27 0.41 9.12 -2.58
N VAL A 28 1.18 8.09 -2.94
CA VAL A 28 0.84 7.14 -4.00
C VAL A 28 0.41 5.84 -3.35
N ILE A 29 -0.79 5.38 -3.70
CA ILE A 29 -1.35 4.12 -3.24
C ILE A 29 -1.43 3.18 -4.44
N GLY A 30 -0.59 2.15 -4.46
CA GLY A 30 -0.69 1.05 -5.40
C GLY A 30 -1.59 -0.03 -4.82
N PHE A 31 -2.50 -0.58 -5.60
CA PHE A 31 -3.31 -1.72 -5.16
C PHE A 31 -3.41 -2.79 -6.25
N GLY A 32 -3.48 -4.04 -5.81
CA GLY A 32 -3.66 -5.24 -6.63
C GLY A 32 -4.61 -6.21 -5.94
N GLU A 33 -4.68 -7.46 -6.43
CA GLU A 33 -5.67 -8.44 -5.97
C GLU A 33 -5.56 -8.77 -4.45
N SER A 34 -4.33 -8.79 -3.93
CA SER A 34 -4.02 -9.19 -2.55
C SER A 34 -2.94 -8.32 -1.90
N LEU A 35 -2.64 -7.16 -2.47
CA LEU A 35 -1.55 -6.29 -2.05
C LEU A 35 -1.94 -4.83 -2.21
N VAL A 36 -1.68 -4.03 -1.18
CA VAL A 36 -1.76 -2.57 -1.19
C VAL A 36 -0.40 -2.04 -0.78
N THR A 37 0.18 -1.11 -1.56
CA THR A 37 1.47 -0.47 -1.32
C THR A 37 1.28 1.04 -1.20
N PHE A 38 2.05 1.65 -0.32
CA PHE A 38 2.02 3.07 -0.03
C PHE A 38 3.40 3.65 -0.26
N ARG A 39 3.48 4.76 -0.98
CA ARG A 39 4.69 5.57 -1.11
C ARG A 39 4.34 7.03 -0.88
N ALA A 40 4.96 7.64 0.10
CA ALA A 40 4.81 9.05 0.39
C ALA A 40 6.13 9.79 0.15
N ASN A 41 6.03 11.01 -0.36
CA ASN A 41 7.18 11.90 -0.43
C ASN A 41 7.47 12.52 0.94
N GLN A 42 8.65 13.13 1.10
CA GLN A 42 9.03 13.75 2.38
C GLN A 42 8.09 14.87 2.80
N GLU A 43 7.50 15.61 1.86
CA GLU A 43 6.55 16.68 2.17
C GLU A 43 5.27 16.14 2.81
N ALA A 44 4.76 14.99 2.34
CA ALA A 44 3.64 14.31 2.98
C ALA A 44 3.96 13.87 4.42
N ILE A 45 5.15 13.31 4.65
CA ILE A 45 5.59 12.90 5.99
C ILE A 45 5.71 14.11 6.92
N LYS A 46 6.26 15.23 6.44
CA LYS A 46 6.33 16.49 7.20
C LYS A 46 4.96 17.06 7.54
N LYS A 47 3.95 16.83 6.69
CA LYS A 47 2.54 17.17 6.96
C LYS A 47 1.84 16.19 7.91
N GLY A 48 2.56 15.18 8.43
CA GLY A 48 2.04 14.23 9.41
C GLY A 48 1.56 12.91 8.82
N PHE A 49 1.74 12.66 7.52
CA PHE A 49 1.41 11.38 6.91
C PHE A 49 2.36 10.29 7.41
N ASP A 50 1.78 9.21 7.95
CA ASP A 50 2.51 8.03 8.39
C ASP A 50 1.79 6.78 7.89
N ALA A 51 2.33 6.20 6.81
CA ALA A 51 1.77 4.98 6.24
C ALA A 51 1.74 3.82 7.25
N GLY A 52 2.70 3.74 8.17
CA GLY A 52 2.74 2.69 9.19
C GLY A 52 1.54 2.77 10.13
N LYS A 53 1.26 3.96 10.67
CA LYS A 53 0.12 4.17 11.57
C LYS A 53 -1.22 3.90 10.90
N ILE A 54 -1.37 4.30 9.64
CA ILE A 54 -2.59 4.02 8.86
C ILE A 54 -2.77 2.51 8.72
N ILE A 55 -1.71 1.78 8.39
CA ILE A 55 -1.75 0.32 8.28
C ILE A 55 -2.11 -0.34 9.61
N GLU A 56 -1.54 0.12 10.73
CA GLU A 56 -1.87 -0.42 12.05
C GLU A 56 -3.35 -0.24 12.39
N ARG A 57 -3.90 0.96 12.17
CA ARG A 57 -5.32 1.22 12.35
C ARG A 57 -6.18 0.29 11.48
N ILE A 58 -5.85 0.15 10.20
CA ILE A 58 -6.60 -0.72 9.28
C ILE A 58 -6.52 -2.20 9.71
N LYS A 59 -5.39 -2.64 10.27
CA LYS A 59 -5.27 -3.99 10.86
C LYS A 59 -6.19 -4.20 12.06
N GLU A 60 -6.38 -3.17 12.88
CA GLU A 60 -7.29 -3.24 14.02
C GLU A 60 -8.75 -3.31 13.57
N GLU A 61 -9.12 -2.57 12.53
CA GLU A 61 -10.48 -2.58 11.97
C GLU A 61 -10.76 -3.83 11.12
N ILE A 62 -9.79 -4.31 10.34
CA ILE A 62 -9.95 -5.45 9.40
C ILE A 62 -9.03 -6.62 9.79
N LYS A 63 -9.21 -7.15 11.01
CA LYS A 63 -8.44 -8.30 11.52
C LYS A 63 -8.55 -9.56 10.67
N THR A 64 -9.72 -9.80 10.07
CA THR A 64 -10.01 -11.03 9.31
C THR A 64 -9.44 -11.03 7.89
N GLY A 65 -9.17 -9.86 7.34
CA GLY A 65 -8.83 -9.64 5.93
C GLY A 65 -7.35 -9.38 5.63
N ILE A 66 -6.53 -9.13 6.66
CA ILE A 66 -5.11 -8.79 6.50
C ILE A 66 -4.25 -10.00 6.88
N ASN A 67 -3.38 -10.40 5.94
CA ASN A 67 -2.42 -11.48 6.17
C ASN A 67 -1.13 -10.95 6.77
N LEU A 68 -0.64 -9.82 6.25
CA LEU A 68 0.60 -9.20 6.69
C LEU A 68 0.51 -7.69 6.42
N GLY A 69 1.10 -6.87 7.26
CA GLY A 69 1.27 -5.45 6.94
C GLY A 69 2.45 -4.88 7.70
N GLY A 70 3.15 -3.93 7.09
CA GLY A 70 4.31 -3.31 7.72
C GLY A 70 5.00 -2.31 6.80
N GLY A 71 5.90 -1.54 7.37
CA GLY A 71 6.71 -0.56 6.66
C GLY A 71 7.05 0.65 7.51
N HIS A 72 7.54 1.69 6.85
CA HIS A 72 7.89 2.98 7.44
C HIS A 72 6.94 4.07 6.96
N ALA A 73 6.96 5.23 7.63
CA ALA A 73 6.11 6.38 7.31
C ALA A 73 6.14 6.76 5.81
N ALA A 74 7.31 6.62 5.16
CA ALA A 74 7.52 6.93 3.74
C ALA A 74 7.07 5.81 2.78
N ALA A 75 7.14 4.56 3.21
CA ALA A 75 6.91 3.41 2.34
C ALA A 75 6.43 2.23 3.16
N ALA A 76 5.23 1.76 2.85
CA ALA A 76 4.65 0.64 3.58
C ALA A 76 3.77 -0.21 2.68
N SER A 77 3.40 -1.40 3.15
CA SER A 77 2.61 -2.33 2.36
C SER A 77 1.78 -3.26 3.22
N ILE A 78 0.60 -3.62 2.72
CA ILE A 78 -0.35 -4.57 3.32
C ILE A 78 -0.62 -5.68 2.31
N ARG A 79 -0.38 -6.92 2.71
CA ARG A 79 -0.95 -8.11 2.06
C ARG A 79 -2.30 -8.44 2.67
N THR A 80 -3.30 -8.48 1.82
CA THR A 80 -4.67 -8.83 2.19
C THR A 80 -5.00 -10.23 1.67
N LYS A 81 -6.09 -10.81 2.19
CA LYS A 81 -6.74 -11.93 1.53
C LYS A 81 -7.39 -11.46 0.22
N LYS A 82 -7.61 -12.41 -0.69
CA LYS A 82 -8.30 -12.15 -1.96
C LYS A 82 -9.68 -11.55 -1.69
N GLY A 83 -10.00 -10.46 -2.40
CA GLY A 83 -11.27 -9.72 -2.23
C GLY A 83 -11.26 -8.63 -1.15
N PHE A 84 -10.25 -8.58 -0.27
CA PHE A 84 -10.17 -7.57 0.79
C PHE A 84 -9.39 -6.32 0.38
N ALA A 85 -8.61 -6.35 -0.70
CA ALA A 85 -7.81 -5.21 -1.15
C ALA A 85 -8.65 -3.95 -1.40
N LYS A 86 -9.84 -4.12 -1.98
CA LYS A 86 -10.78 -3.01 -2.22
C LYS A 86 -11.33 -2.41 -0.92
N ILE A 87 -11.60 -3.25 0.09
CA ILE A 87 -12.08 -2.80 1.40
C ILE A 87 -10.97 -2.01 2.10
N VAL A 88 -9.74 -2.52 2.06
CA VAL A 88 -8.58 -1.81 2.61
C VAL A 88 -8.37 -0.46 1.93
N LEU A 89 -8.54 -0.38 0.60
CA LEU A 89 -8.43 0.89 -0.11
C LEU A 89 -9.48 1.93 0.35
N LEU A 90 -10.71 1.51 0.63
CA LEU A 90 -11.76 2.39 1.14
C LEU A 90 -11.44 2.90 2.55
N GLU A 91 -10.87 2.05 3.41
CA GLU A 91 -10.45 2.49 4.75
C GLU A 91 -9.25 3.45 4.71
N VAL A 92 -8.34 3.25 3.75
CA VAL A 92 -7.25 4.21 3.51
C VAL A 92 -7.80 5.58 3.10
N GLU A 93 -8.78 5.62 2.20
CA GLU A 93 -9.39 6.87 1.74
C GLU A 93 -10.02 7.66 2.89
N LYS A 94 -10.62 6.98 3.87
CA LYS A 94 -11.17 7.61 5.07
C LYS A 94 -10.10 8.10 6.06
N ALA A 95 -8.89 7.55 5.98
CA ALA A 95 -7.80 7.84 6.92
C ALA A 95 -6.86 8.96 6.43
N LEU A 96 -7.01 9.38 5.17
CA LEU A 96 -6.35 10.55 4.56
C LEU A 96 -7.13 11.84 4.84
#